data_AF-A0A9P5A682-F1
#
_entry.id   AF-A0A9P5A682-F1
#
_cell.length_a   1.000
_cell.length_b   1.000
_cell.length_c   1.000
_cell.angle_alpha   90.00
_cell.angle_beta   90.00
_cell.angle_gamma   90.00
#
_symmetry.space_group_name_H-M   'P 1'
#
loop_
_entity.id
_entity.type
_entity.pdbx_description
1 polymer ?
#
loop_
_entity_poly.entity_id
_entity_poly.type
_entity_poly.pdbx_seq_one_letter_code
_entity_poly.pdbx_strand_id
1 'polypeptide(L)'
;MYKDIGSALDVGSNIDNFANRLPGNSITLNSVPTGNDENVIQFDDSDGLAKWMTNLDPKGTFKLTLKKNPDPGKGPWDIIAFNFQLTSPWNVVFSSGKEALRFSFESVFQVPVPGLEPDGAMLYFGLDEEKTPQDLSLTIKELFDFSGSLLKPNSTIADWKVTLKLQSKESKGASEKSNEDTGAGGKRNGLWISPTKYLQTIVRLQFSLGDADKKTFNDVIGKPLKGFTLESLDAICKQTLVLTETNSGNKAVSQGQVMFVAQCKIASDDKEVPVVASVEFYAFNYNIIIQLNSKDAFHGILLWLTNLVPGLDLTFIKTFLLESDIFKDNGVYPRQITVNLDRDSEGKNTKLTSFSFDIEVKAGFGQTPTEQPGASATTPVFLISYSWSRGGPKWGTLQGRLWNWFDVSPLLIMQPGYEITSNLIPLTESPATALNLLTMIPDMDISNVPATIPTQISRAYIVLGNNGVALGLTVKSKAFDVVDPPPVPQLDLGVISIDASFAWKGQKSFKLTTAFMAEMRP
;
A
#
# COMPACT_ATOMS: atom_id res chain seq x y z
N MET A 1 -35.44 -3.32 27.52
CA MET A 1 -35.35 -1.86 27.35
C MET A 1 -34.11 -1.63 26.51
N TYR A 2 -34.27 -1.28 25.24
CA TYR A 2 -33.17 -1.02 24.30
C TYR A 2 -32.67 0.41 24.51
N LYS A 3 -31.36 0.66 24.35
CA LYS A 3 -30.78 2.00 24.51
C LYS A 3 -29.84 2.29 23.35
N ASP A 4 -30.11 3.39 22.66
CA ASP A 4 -29.24 3.97 21.65
C ASP A 4 -28.02 4.62 22.34
N ILE A 5 -26.82 4.22 21.93
CA ILE A 5 -25.56 4.71 22.51
C ILE A 5 -25.25 6.15 22.06
N GLY A 6 -25.83 6.67 20.97
CA GLY A 6 -25.51 8.01 20.48
C GLY A 6 -25.70 9.14 21.52
N SER A 7 -26.63 8.95 22.46
CA SER A 7 -26.88 9.87 23.58
C SER A 7 -25.97 9.68 24.80
N ALA A 8 -25.07 8.70 24.76
CA ALA A 8 -24.21 8.23 25.84
C ALA A 8 -22.73 8.10 25.40
N LEU A 9 -22.27 8.93 24.48
CA LEU A 9 -20.87 9.05 24.06
C LEU A 9 -20.32 10.44 24.37
N ASP A 10 -19.00 10.53 24.57
CA ASP A 10 -18.31 11.81 24.68
C ASP A 10 -18.35 12.53 23.33
N VAL A 11 -18.98 13.71 23.29
CA VAL A 11 -19.12 14.51 22.06
C VAL A 11 -17.75 14.84 21.47
N GLY A 12 -17.57 14.55 20.18
CA GLY A 12 -16.33 14.78 19.44
C GLY A 12 -15.24 13.73 19.70
N SER A 13 -15.51 12.70 20.51
CA SER A 13 -14.64 11.53 20.61
C SER A 13 -14.56 10.76 19.28
N ASN A 14 -13.53 9.92 19.11
CA ASN A 14 -13.41 9.06 17.94
C ASN A 14 -14.62 8.13 17.76
N ILE A 15 -15.21 7.63 18.85
CA ILE A 15 -16.40 6.77 18.83
C ILE A 15 -17.65 7.57 18.44
N ASP A 16 -17.85 8.77 18.99
CA ASP A 16 -18.97 9.65 18.61
C ASP A 16 -18.89 10.00 17.12
N ASN A 17 -17.71 10.39 16.64
CA ASN A 17 -17.48 10.66 15.22
C ASN A 17 -17.76 9.44 14.35
N PHE A 18 -17.35 8.24 14.77
CA PHE A 18 -17.63 7.00 14.05
C PHE A 18 -19.14 6.70 14.02
N ALA A 19 -19.82 6.75 15.16
CA ALA A 19 -21.25 6.47 15.28
C ALA A 19 -22.09 7.44 14.43
N ASN A 20 -21.74 8.73 14.43
CA ASN A 20 -22.39 9.76 13.62
C ASN A 20 -22.25 9.56 12.10
N ARG A 21 -21.34 8.66 11.67
CA ARG A 21 -21.13 8.31 10.25
C ARG A 21 -21.76 6.97 9.87
N LEU A 22 -22.29 6.21 10.82
CA LEU A 22 -22.98 4.94 10.56
C LEU A 22 -24.40 5.17 10.05
N PRO A 23 -25.00 4.19 9.35
CA PRO A 23 -26.42 4.23 9.03
C PRO A 23 -27.26 4.33 10.31
N GLY A 24 -28.06 5.40 10.42
CA GLY A 24 -28.87 5.68 11.61
C GLY A 24 -28.15 6.48 12.69
N ASN A 25 -26.91 6.93 12.45
CA ASN A 25 -26.12 7.81 13.32
C ASN A 25 -26.01 7.30 14.78
N SER A 26 -26.00 5.98 14.97
CA SER A 26 -26.12 5.35 16.28
C SER A 26 -25.47 3.97 16.29
N ILE A 27 -25.24 3.47 17.51
CA ILE A 27 -24.94 2.06 17.78
C ILE A 27 -26.02 1.57 18.75
N THR A 28 -26.73 0.51 18.36
CA THR A 28 -27.82 -0.09 19.15
C THR A 28 -27.37 -1.43 19.73
N LEU A 29 -27.44 -1.56 21.05
CA LEU A 29 -27.13 -2.80 21.77
C LEU A 29 -28.40 -3.58 22.10
N ASN A 30 -28.29 -4.91 22.12
CA ASN A 30 -29.41 -5.79 22.46
C ASN A 30 -29.79 -5.77 23.95
N SER A 31 -28.92 -5.22 24.79
CA SER A 31 -29.09 -5.12 26.24
C SER A 31 -28.32 -3.95 26.82
N VAL A 32 -28.70 -3.53 28.03
CA VAL A 32 -28.00 -2.47 28.78
C VAL A 32 -26.80 -3.08 29.51
N PRO A 33 -25.62 -2.42 29.53
CA PRO A 33 -24.46 -2.89 30.27
C PRO A 33 -24.76 -3.12 31.75
N THR A 34 -24.27 -4.22 32.31
CA THR A 34 -24.44 -4.55 33.73
C THR A 34 -23.13 -4.39 34.48
N GLY A 35 -23.11 -3.63 35.57
CA GLY A 35 -21.89 -3.19 36.25
C GLY A 35 -21.03 -4.26 36.96
N ASN A 36 -21.09 -5.55 36.61
CA ASN A 36 -20.63 -6.63 37.49
C ASN A 36 -19.44 -7.49 37.00
N ASP A 37 -19.03 -7.48 35.72
CA ASP A 37 -17.71 -7.93 35.19
C ASP A 37 -17.71 -7.86 33.64
N GLU A 38 -16.62 -8.25 32.94
CA GLU A 38 -16.40 -8.05 31.48
C GLU A 38 -17.68 -8.04 30.64
N ASN A 39 -18.11 -6.83 30.26
CA ASN A 39 -19.36 -6.63 29.54
C ASN A 39 -19.11 -6.77 28.05
N VAL A 40 -19.16 -8.01 27.57
CA VAL A 40 -19.28 -8.30 26.14
C VAL A 40 -20.77 -8.29 25.78
N ILE A 41 -21.21 -7.27 25.05
CA ILE A 41 -22.61 -7.04 24.70
C ILE A 41 -22.76 -7.17 23.19
N GLN A 42 -23.81 -7.86 22.74
CA GLN A 42 -24.08 -8.02 21.32
C GLN A 42 -24.86 -6.81 20.78
N PHE A 43 -24.62 -6.49 19.52
CA PHE A 43 -25.41 -5.50 18.81
C PHE A 43 -26.84 -6.00 18.66
N ASP A 44 -27.80 -5.08 18.65
CA ASP A 44 -29.19 -5.41 18.37
C ASP A 44 -29.39 -5.73 16.88
N ASP A 45 -30.35 -6.61 16.56
CA ASP A 45 -30.67 -6.97 15.18
C ASP A 45 -31.17 -5.78 14.35
N SER A 46 -31.65 -4.71 15.00
CA SER A 46 -32.07 -3.49 14.34
C SER A 46 -30.91 -2.56 13.95
N ASP A 47 -29.72 -2.74 14.53
CA ASP A 47 -28.54 -1.89 14.33
C ASP A 47 -28.09 -1.86 12.86
N GLY A 48 -27.80 -0.66 12.35
CA GLY A 48 -27.43 -0.46 10.94
C GLY A 48 -26.11 -1.13 10.56
N LEU A 49 -25.12 -1.10 11.46
CA LEU A 49 -23.82 -1.73 11.24
C LEU A 49 -23.94 -3.25 11.39
N ALA A 50 -24.66 -3.77 12.39
CA ALA A 50 -24.91 -5.20 12.53
C ALA A 50 -25.60 -5.78 11.30
N LYS A 51 -26.68 -5.13 10.82
CA LYS A 51 -27.34 -5.48 9.55
C LYS A 51 -26.38 -5.45 8.37
N TRP A 52 -25.51 -4.43 8.28
CA TRP A 52 -24.50 -4.37 7.23
C TRP A 52 -23.57 -5.58 7.25
N MET A 53 -23.07 -5.97 8.42
CA MET A 53 -22.15 -7.10 8.58
C MET A 53 -22.76 -8.44 8.19
N THR A 54 -24.10 -8.58 8.17
CA THR A 54 -24.77 -9.79 7.64
C THR A 54 -24.53 -10.02 6.14
N ASN A 55 -24.14 -8.99 5.38
CA ASN A 55 -23.74 -9.14 3.97
C ASN A 55 -22.39 -9.85 3.82
N LEU A 56 -21.56 -9.82 4.88
CA LEU A 56 -20.28 -10.55 4.92
C LEU A 56 -20.50 -11.97 5.42
N ASP A 57 -21.22 -12.13 6.54
CA ASP A 57 -21.64 -13.44 7.04
C ASP A 57 -23.02 -13.33 7.73
N PRO A 58 -24.08 -13.92 7.17
CA PRO A 58 -25.42 -13.90 7.76
C PRO A 58 -25.52 -14.53 9.15
N LYS A 59 -24.56 -15.39 9.53
CA LYS A 59 -24.48 -16.04 10.85
C LYS A 59 -23.37 -15.46 11.73
N GLY A 60 -22.65 -14.45 11.23
CA GLY A 60 -21.60 -13.78 11.98
C GLY A 60 -22.16 -13.08 13.21
N THR A 61 -21.33 -12.90 14.23
CA THR A 61 -21.73 -12.15 15.43
C THR A 61 -20.90 -10.89 15.58
N PHE A 62 -21.55 -9.79 15.97
CA PHE A 62 -20.89 -8.53 16.24
C PHE A 62 -21.17 -8.06 17.66
N LYS A 63 -20.10 -7.83 18.42
CA LYS A 63 -20.12 -7.59 19.86
C LYS A 63 -19.23 -6.42 20.22
N LEU A 64 -19.58 -5.76 21.31
CA LEU A 64 -18.85 -4.67 21.93
C LEU A 64 -18.30 -5.14 23.27
N THR A 65 -17.06 -4.83 23.58
CA THR A 65 -16.50 -4.98 24.93
C THR A 65 -16.41 -3.62 25.58
N LEU A 66 -17.02 -3.48 26.75
CA LEU A 66 -16.92 -2.29 27.60
C LEU A 66 -15.92 -2.51 28.73
N LYS A 67 -15.37 -1.41 29.25
CA LYS A 67 -14.59 -1.42 30.49
C LYS A 67 -15.41 -2.01 31.63
N LYS A 68 -14.74 -2.63 32.61
CA LYS A 68 -15.40 -3.22 33.79
C LYS A 68 -16.22 -2.18 34.55
N ASN A 69 -17.35 -2.62 35.11
CA ASN A 69 -18.26 -1.83 35.93
C ASN A 69 -18.79 -0.54 35.26
N PRO A 70 -19.30 -0.58 34.02
CA PRO A 70 -19.90 0.59 33.41
C PRO A 70 -21.14 0.99 34.22
N ASP A 71 -21.31 2.29 34.50
CA ASP A 71 -22.52 2.80 35.15
C ASP A 71 -23.71 2.65 34.17
N PRO A 72 -24.71 1.78 34.45
CA PRO A 72 -25.83 1.55 33.54
C PRO A 72 -26.71 2.81 33.36
N GLY A 73 -26.70 3.70 34.35
CA GLY A 73 -27.50 4.92 34.42
C GLY A 73 -26.77 6.18 33.94
N LYS A 74 -25.44 6.15 33.84
CA LYS A 74 -24.62 7.32 33.45
C LYS A 74 -23.71 6.96 32.28
N GLY A 75 -24.08 7.47 31.10
CA GLY A 75 -23.11 7.61 30.01
C GLY A 75 -22.08 8.71 30.34
N PRO A 76 -20.93 8.71 29.65
CA PRO A 76 -20.60 7.86 28.53
C PRO A 76 -19.98 6.51 28.90
N TRP A 77 -20.22 5.49 28.08
CA TRP A 77 -19.67 4.15 28.30
C TRP A 77 -18.30 4.00 27.62
N ASP A 78 -17.29 3.62 28.40
CA ASP A 78 -15.91 3.37 27.93
C ASP A 78 -15.86 2.07 27.09
N ILE A 79 -15.89 2.22 25.77
CA ILE A 79 -15.70 1.11 24.82
C ILE A 79 -14.21 0.77 24.74
N ILE A 80 -13.86 -0.50 24.94
CA ILE A 80 -12.47 -0.97 24.87
C ILE A 80 -12.16 -1.79 23.62
N ALA A 81 -13.16 -2.46 23.03
CA ALA A 81 -13.01 -3.19 21.78
C ALA A 81 -14.37 -3.42 21.09
N PHE A 82 -14.32 -3.53 19.77
CA PHE A 82 -15.32 -4.15 18.92
C PHE A 82 -14.82 -5.55 18.56
N ASN A 83 -15.71 -6.52 18.48
CA ASN A 83 -15.37 -7.90 18.14
C ASN A 83 -16.33 -8.42 17.08
N PHE A 84 -15.79 -8.98 16.02
CA PHE A 84 -16.56 -9.57 14.93
C PHE A 84 -16.13 -11.02 14.71
N GLN A 85 -17.10 -11.94 14.69
CA GLN A 85 -16.86 -13.34 14.41
C GLN A 85 -17.50 -13.70 13.09
N LEU A 86 -16.66 -14.10 12.13
CA LEU A 86 -17.09 -14.90 10.99
C LEU A 86 -17.30 -16.33 11.45
N THR A 87 -18.36 -16.95 10.96
CA THR A 87 -18.72 -18.36 11.12
C THR A 87 -18.69 -19.10 9.78
N SER A 88 -18.82 -18.36 8.67
CA SER A 88 -18.78 -18.87 7.30
C SER A 88 -17.93 -17.96 6.41
N PRO A 89 -17.16 -18.52 5.46
CA PRO A 89 -16.88 -19.95 5.29
C PRO A 89 -16.03 -20.54 6.41
N TRP A 90 -15.46 -19.71 7.28
CA TRP A 90 -14.59 -20.14 8.36
C TRP A 90 -14.91 -19.44 9.67
N ASN A 91 -14.62 -20.13 10.78
CA ASN A 91 -14.75 -19.56 12.12
C ASN A 91 -13.51 -18.71 12.43
N VAL A 92 -13.60 -17.39 12.20
CA VAL A 92 -12.51 -16.41 12.40
C VAL A 92 -13.01 -15.30 13.30
N VAL A 93 -12.26 -14.99 14.35
CA VAL A 93 -12.60 -13.89 15.26
C VAL A 93 -11.65 -12.72 15.05
N PHE A 94 -12.22 -11.55 14.84
CA PHE A 94 -11.52 -10.28 14.74
C PHE A 94 -11.84 -9.42 15.96
N SER A 95 -10.83 -8.72 16.48
CA SER A 95 -11.00 -7.77 17.58
C SER A 95 -10.26 -6.47 17.29
N SER A 96 -10.88 -5.34 17.64
CA SER A 96 -10.23 -4.03 17.67
C SER A 96 -9.52 -3.77 19.01
N GLY A 97 -9.43 -4.78 19.87
CA GLY A 97 -8.62 -4.76 21.07
C GLY A 97 -7.12 -4.69 20.75
N LYS A 98 -6.36 -4.09 21.67
CA LYS A 98 -4.92 -3.85 21.52
C LYS A 98 -4.12 -5.10 21.17
N GLU A 99 -4.39 -6.23 21.81
CA GLU A 99 -3.59 -7.45 21.60
C GLU A 99 -3.83 -8.08 20.22
N ALA A 100 -5.08 -8.16 19.75
CA ALA A 100 -5.38 -8.64 18.40
C ALA A 100 -4.78 -7.72 17.31
N LEU A 101 -4.84 -6.40 17.53
CA LEU A 101 -4.21 -5.42 16.64
C LEU A 101 -2.69 -5.56 16.62
N ARG A 102 -2.06 -5.77 17.78
CA ARG A 102 -0.62 -6.03 17.88
C ARG A 102 -0.22 -7.36 17.25
N PHE A 103 -1.05 -8.39 17.37
CA PHE A 103 -0.82 -9.69 16.74
C PHE A 103 -0.76 -9.57 15.21
N SER A 104 -1.64 -8.76 14.64
CA SER A 104 -1.83 -8.62 13.20
C SER A 104 -0.95 -7.55 12.54
N PHE A 105 -0.66 -6.46 13.25
CA PHE A 105 0.07 -5.29 12.72
C PHE A 105 1.43 -5.05 13.40
N GLU A 106 1.84 -5.96 14.28
CA GLU A 106 3.05 -5.86 15.10
C GLU A 106 3.09 -4.60 16.01
N SER A 107 4.25 -4.29 16.59
CA SER A 107 4.43 -3.23 17.61
C SER A 107 4.36 -1.79 17.06
N VAL A 108 3.98 -1.60 15.80
CA VAL A 108 3.86 -0.26 15.16
C VAL A 108 2.45 0.32 15.35
N PHE A 109 1.56 -0.40 16.04
CA PHE A 109 0.19 0.04 16.27
C PHE A 109 0.12 1.29 17.17
N GLN A 110 -0.31 2.41 16.58
CA GLN A 110 -0.52 3.71 17.26
C GLN A 110 -2.00 4.13 17.30
N VAL A 111 -2.95 3.28 16.88
CA VAL A 111 -4.36 3.68 16.85
C VAL A 111 -4.93 3.68 18.27
N PRO A 112 -5.58 4.76 18.72
CA PRO A 112 -6.19 4.83 20.05
C PRO A 112 -7.23 3.73 20.27
N VAL A 113 -7.43 3.34 21.53
CA VAL A 113 -8.59 2.54 21.95
C VAL A 113 -9.88 3.25 21.50
N PRO A 114 -10.89 2.53 20.96
CA PRO A 114 -11.00 1.08 20.82
C PRO A 114 -10.54 0.55 19.45
N GLY A 115 -9.48 1.10 18.85
CA GLY A 115 -9.03 0.75 17.49
C GLY A 115 -9.60 1.67 16.40
N LEU A 116 -9.97 2.91 16.76
CA LEU A 116 -10.49 3.93 15.84
C LEU A 116 -9.47 5.03 15.58
N GLU A 117 -9.39 5.52 14.34
CA GLU A 117 -8.66 6.76 14.04
C GLU A 117 -9.20 7.93 14.88
N PRO A 118 -8.37 8.94 15.20
CA PRO A 118 -8.80 10.08 16.01
C PRO A 118 -10.06 10.78 15.48
N ASP A 119 -10.26 10.79 14.17
CA ASP A 119 -11.42 11.41 13.51
C ASP A 119 -12.60 10.44 13.32
N GLY A 120 -12.50 9.18 13.74
CA GLY A 120 -13.51 8.14 13.57
C GLY A 120 -13.74 7.70 12.12
N ALA A 121 -12.79 7.92 11.18
CA ALA A 121 -12.97 7.54 9.77
C ALA A 121 -12.77 6.05 9.47
N MET A 122 -11.99 5.36 10.29
CA MET A 122 -11.65 3.95 10.11
C MET A 122 -11.61 3.23 11.45
N LEU A 123 -12.30 2.09 11.53
CA LEU A 123 -12.19 1.11 12.60
C LEU A 123 -11.31 -0.05 12.16
N TYR A 124 -10.28 -0.35 12.94
CA TYR A 124 -9.31 -1.41 12.69
C TYR A 124 -9.60 -2.61 13.57
N PHE A 125 -9.51 -3.81 12.99
CA PHE A 125 -9.52 -5.07 13.72
C PHE A 125 -8.33 -5.91 13.31
N GLY A 126 -7.73 -6.60 14.28
CA GLY A 126 -6.77 -7.67 14.05
C GLY A 126 -7.42 -9.04 14.30
N LEU A 127 -6.78 -10.10 13.81
CA LEU A 127 -7.11 -11.47 14.15
C LEU A 127 -6.91 -11.71 15.66
N ASP A 128 -7.95 -12.23 16.32
CA ASP A 128 -7.91 -12.66 17.71
C ASP A 128 -7.49 -14.14 17.76
N GLU A 129 -6.21 -14.38 18.05
CA GLU A 129 -5.63 -15.73 18.04
C GLU A 129 -6.20 -16.62 19.16
N GLU A 130 -6.57 -16.05 20.30
CA GLU A 130 -7.10 -16.80 21.45
C GLU A 130 -8.53 -17.29 21.20
N LYS A 131 -9.32 -16.52 20.45
CA LYS A 131 -10.72 -16.86 20.14
C LYS A 131 -10.90 -17.59 18.81
N THR A 132 -9.89 -17.61 17.96
CA THR A 132 -9.94 -18.36 16.70
C THR A 132 -9.56 -19.83 16.96
N PRO A 133 -10.48 -20.80 16.77
CA PRO A 133 -10.39 -22.10 17.44
C PRO A 133 -9.39 -23.11 16.86
N GLN A 134 -8.95 -22.95 15.61
CA GLN A 134 -8.02 -23.89 14.96
C GLN A 134 -7.43 -23.32 13.66
N ASP A 135 -6.37 -23.97 13.17
CA ASP A 135 -5.86 -23.74 11.82
C ASP A 135 -6.95 -23.98 10.77
N LEU A 136 -7.11 -23.04 9.85
CA LEU A 136 -8.14 -23.11 8.81
C LEU A 136 -7.51 -23.59 7.51
N SER A 137 -7.89 -24.77 7.02
CA SER A 137 -7.41 -25.33 5.77
C SER A 137 -8.49 -25.36 4.70
N LEU A 138 -8.13 -24.97 3.49
CA LEU A 138 -9.03 -24.76 2.35
C LEU A 138 -8.22 -24.78 1.04
N THR A 139 -8.88 -24.49 -0.07
CA THR A 139 -8.29 -24.43 -1.40
C THR A 139 -8.19 -22.99 -1.93
N ILE A 140 -7.31 -22.77 -2.91
CA ILE A 140 -7.27 -21.48 -3.64
C ILE A 140 -8.62 -21.17 -4.27
N LYS A 141 -9.32 -22.15 -4.81
CA LYS A 141 -10.67 -21.97 -5.35
C LYS A 141 -11.62 -21.36 -4.33
N GLU A 142 -11.62 -21.87 -3.10
CA GLU A 142 -12.45 -21.35 -2.01
C GLU A 142 -12.06 -19.93 -1.60
N LEU A 143 -10.77 -19.54 -1.68
CA LEU A 143 -10.36 -18.15 -1.49
C LEU A 143 -10.95 -17.22 -2.56
N PHE A 144 -10.92 -17.63 -3.84
CA PHE A 144 -11.50 -16.84 -4.91
C PHE A 144 -13.02 -16.72 -4.75
N ASP A 145 -13.70 -17.82 -4.42
CA ASP A 145 -15.15 -17.84 -4.18
C ASP A 145 -15.53 -16.93 -3.00
N PHE A 146 -14.79 -16.98 -1.88
CA PHE A 146 -15.01 -16.09 -0.72
C PHE A 146 -14.76 -14.62 -1.06
N SER A 147 -13.67 -14.32 -1.75
CA SER A 147 -13.31 -12.92 -2.08
C SER A 147 -14.38 -12.21 -2.93
N GLY A 148 -15.25 -12.98 -3.61
CA GLY A 148 -16.17 -12.43 -4.61
C GLY A 148 -15.42 -11.89 -5.83
N SER A 149 -14.23 -12.43 -6.12
CA SER A 149 -13.47 -12.04 -7.31
C SER A 149 -14.22 -12.45 -8.57
N LEU A 150 -14.23 -11.57 -9.58
CA LEU A 150 -14.71 -11.91 -10.92
C LEU A 150 -13.73 -12.83 -11.66
N LEU A 151 -12.49 -12.89 -11.19
CA LEU A 151 -11.47 -13.79 -11.71
C LEU A 151 -11.67 -15.18 -11.11
N LYS A 152 -11.29 -16.21 -11.88
CA LYS A 152 -11.25 -17.60 -11.41
C LYS A 152 -9.82 -18.10 -11.43
N PRO A 153 -9.41 -18.90 -10.44
CA PRO A 153 -8.09 -19.49 -10.47
C PRO A 153 -7.98 -20.46 -11.64
N ASN A 154 -6.77 -20.62 -12.17
CA ASN A 154 -6.49 -21.72 -13.10
C ASN A 154 -6.74 -23.06 -12.41
N SER A 155 -7.28 -24.06 -13.13
CA SER A 155 -7.33 -25.45 -12.70
C SER A 155 -5.98 -25.99 -12.18
N THR A 156 -4.85 -25.49 -12.67
CA THR A 156 -3.52 -25.87 -12.15
C THR A 156 -3.31 -25.52 -10.67
N ILE A 157 -3.93 -24.44 -10.19
CA ILE A 157 -3.74 -23.91 -8.83
C ILE A 157 -5.01 -23.99 -7.97
N ALA A 158 -6.17 -24.21 -8.58
CA ALA A 158 -7.47 -24.12 -7.93
C ALA A 158 -7.58 -25.05 -6.71
N ASP A 159 -7.03 -26.25 -6.80
CA ASP A 159 -7.12 -27.29 -5.77
C ASP A 159 -5.95 -27.27 -4.77
N TRP A 160 -5.02 -26.32 -4.90
CA TRP A 160 -3.89 -26.18 -3.97
C TRP A 160 -4.40 -25.88 -2.56
N LYS A 161 -3.81 -26.55 -1.58
CA LYS A 161 -4.22 -26.42 -0.18
C LYS A 161 -3.51 -25.25 0.46
N VAL A 162 -4.29 -24.40 1.12
CA VAL A 162 -3.81 -23.26 1.89
C VAL A 162 -4.30 -23.35 3.31
N THR A 163 -3.46 -22.90 4.26
CA THR A 163 -3.77 -22.96 5.68
C THR A 163 -3.49 -21.63 6.38
N LEU A 164 -4.47 -21.11 7.12
CA LEU A 164 -4.24 -20.03 8.09
C LEU A 164 -3.70 -20.67 9.37
N LYS A 165 -2.38 -20.76 9.50
CA LYS A 165 -1.72 -21.29 10.71
C LYS A 165 -1.82 -20.24 11.83
N LEU A 166 -2.27 -20.55 13.04
CA LEU A 166 -2.43 -19.55 14.10
C LEU A 166 -1.18 -19.30 14.97
N GLN A 167 -0.10 -20.10 14.83
CA GLN A 167 1.00 -20.16 15.81
C GLN A 167 1.52 -18.79 16.32
N SER A 168 1.54 -18.67 17.65
CA SER A 168 1.95 -17.50 18.44
C SER A 168 3.48 -17.40 18.61
N LYS A 169 3.98 -16.19 18.93
CA LYS A 169 5.41 -15.84 19.09
C LYS A 169 6.13 -16.52 20.27
N GLU A 170 5.47 -17.35 21.09
CA GLU A 170 6.08 -17.90 22.33
C GLU A 170 7.05 -19.07 22.12
N SER A 171 7.31 -19.49 20.88
CA SER A 171 8.33 -20.52 20.58
C SER A 171 9.74 -19.96 20.36
N LYS A 172 9.97 -18.64 20.41
CA LYS A 172 11.30 -18.06 20.14
C LYS A 172 12.00 -17.60 21.42
N GLY A 173 12.85 -18.47 21.96
CA GLY A 173 14.02 -18.04 22.72
C GLY A 173 14.82 -17.02 21.91
N ALA A 174 15.37 -16.02 22.59
CA ALA A 174 15.90 -14.76 22.04
C ALA A 174 17.16 -14.86 21.15
N SER A 175 17.40 -15.99 20.49
CA SER A 175 18.63 -16.20 19.72
C SER A 175 18.42 -17.05 18.48
N GLU A 176 17.45 -16.76 17.62
CA GLU A 176 17.51 -17.32 16.27
C GLU A 176 16.82 -16.42 15.24
N LYS A 177 17.65 -15.81 14.39
CA LYS A 177 17.25 -15.27 13.08
C LYS A 177 16.82 -16.45 12.21
N SER A 178 15.62 -16.98 12.42
CA SER A 178 15.03 -17.99 11.53
C SER A 178 13.89 -17.37 10.73
N ASN A 179 14.20 -17.13 9.46
CA ASN A 179 13.24 -17.21 8.37
C ASN A 179 12.59 -18.60 8.39
N GLU A 180 11.31 -18.69 8.00
CA GLU A 180 10.59 -19.88 7.49
C GLU A 180 9.39 -20.47 8.25
N ASP A 181 9.02 -20.07 9.47
CA ASP A 181 7.71 -20.51 10.02
C ASP A 181 7.15 -19.49 11.02
N THR A 182 6.74 -18.33 10.51
CA THR A 182 5.86 -17.43 11.27
C THR A 182 4.42 -17.88 11.02
N GLY A 183 3.69 -18.29 12.06
CA GLY A 183 2.24 -18.50 12.00
C GLY A 183 1.48 -17.24 11.60
N ALA A 184 0.22 -17.10 12.00
CA ALA A 184 -0.58 -15.91 11.70
C ALA A 184 -0.01 -14.67 12.40
N GLY A 185 0.79 -14.86 13.45
CA GLY A 185 1.50 -13.78 14.14
C GLY A 185 2.56 -13.15 13.24
N GLY A 186 2.45 -11.83 13.03
CA GLY A 186 3.27 -11.08 12.07
C GLY A 186 2.76 -11.11 10.63
N LYS A 187 1.65 -11.82 10.36
CA LYS A 187 0.88 -11.69 9.12
C LYS A 187 -0.27 -10.71 9.34
N ARG A 188 -0.52 -9.84 8.35
CA ARG A 188 -1.54 -8.77 8.44
C ARG A 188 -2.97 -9.29 8.29
N ASN A 189 -3.41 -10.19 9.17
CA ASN A 189 -4.79 -10.70 9.15
C ASN A 189 -5.71 -9.70 9.85
N GLY A 190 -6.60 -9.06 9.10
CA GLY A 190 -7.37 -7.94 9.66
C GLY A 190 -8.70 -7.69 8.97
N LEU A 191 -9.49 -6.85 9.63
CA LEU A 191 -10.75 -6.33 9.14
C LEU A 191 -10.78 -4.81 9.34
N TRP A 192 -11.31 -4.09 8.37
CA TRP A 192 -11.45 -2.63 8.42
C TRP A 192 -12.87 -2.22 8.10
N ILE A 193 -13.37 -1.20 8.79
CA ILE A 193 -14.68 -0.59 8.51
C ILE A 193 -14.50 0.91 8.33
N SER A 194 -14.90 1.44 7.18
CA SER A 194 -14.85 2.86 6.83
C SER A 194 -16.24 3.37 6.48
N PRO A 195 -16.96 3.97 7.43
CA PRO A 195 -18.29 4.53 7.17
C PRO A 195 -18.28 5.63 6.11
N THR A 196 -17.20 6.43 6.06
CA THR A 196 -17.04 7.56 5.14
C THR A 196 -16.83 7.16 3.68
N LYS A 197 -16.47 5.90 3.42
CA LYS A 197 -16.22 5.36 2.08
C LYS A 197 -17.33 4.41 1.67
N TYR A 198 -18.57 4.88 1.68
CA TYR A 198 -19.75 4.07 1.35
C TYR A 198 -19.87 2.82 2.22
N LEU A 199 -19.65 2.97 3.54
CA LEU A 199 -19.65 1.86 4.51
C LEU A 199 -18.74 0.70 4.09
N GLN A 200 -17.57 1.01 3.54
CA GLN A 200 -16.63 0.01 3.06
C GLN A 200 -16.17 -0.90 4.20
N THR A 201 -16.30 -2.21 4.02
CA THR A 201 -15.75 -3.22 4.92
C THR A 201 -14.76 -4.09 4.15
N ILE A 202 -13.53 -4.19 4.65
CA ILE A 202 -12.47 -4.99 4.02
C ILE A 202 -12.05 -6.09 4.98
N VAL A 203 -11.98 -7.32 4.49
CA VAL A 203 -11.37 -8.47 5.18
C VAL A 203 -10.12 -8.87 4.41
N ARG A 204 -8.98 -9.02 5.10
CA ARG A 204 -7.73 -9.47 4.51
C ARG A 204 -7.15 -10.60 5.35
N LEU A 205 -6.98 -11.77 4.74
CA LEU A 205 -6.44 -12.97 5.37
C LEU A 205 -5.28 -13.53 4.55
N GLN A 206 -4.26 -14.07 5.21
CA GLN A 206 -3.05 -14.60 4.60
C GLN A 206 -2.79 -16.03 5.04
N PHE A 207 -2.81 -16.92 4.07
CA PHE A 207 -2.73 -18.37 4.22
C PHE A 207 -1.40 -18.88 3.68
N SER A 208 -0.80 -19.88 4.32
CA SER A 208 0.40 -20.54 3.83
C SER A 208 0.08 -21.71 2.92
N LEU A 209 0.92 -21.92 1.90
CA LEU A 209 0.84 -23.08 1.01
C LEU A 209 1.71 -24.23 1.51
N GLY A 210 1.29 -25.46 1.18
CA GLY A 210 2.10 -26.67 1.39
C GLY A 210 3.27 -26.77 0.41
N ASP A 211 4.30 -27.55 0.76
CA ASP A 211 5.55 -27.65 -0.01
C ASP A 211 5.37 -28.24 -1.42
N ALA A 212 4.42 -29.16 -1.60
CA ALA A 212 4.12 -29.75 -2.91
C ALA A 212 3.62 -28.70 -3.92
N ASP A 213 2.84 -27.71 -3.44
CA ASP A 213 2.27 -26.66 -4.28
C ASP A 213 3.33 -25.61 -4.66
N LYS A 214 4.31 -25.35 -3.77
CA LYS A 214 5.47 -24.48 -4.04
C LYS A 214 6.28 -24.96 -5.25
N LYS A 215 6.49 -26.27 -5.38
CA LYS A 215 7.20 -26.86 -6.52
C LYS A 215 6.46 -26.57 -7.83
N THR A 216 5.15 -26.81 -7.85
CA THR A 216 4.31 -26.54 -9.03
C THR A 216 4.35 -25.07 -9.42
N PHE A 217 4.36 -24.16 -8.45
CA PHE A 217 4.52 -22.74 -8.72
C PHE A 217 5.87 -22.42 -9.37
N ASN A 218 6.98 -22.92 -8.82
CA ASN A 218 8.32 -22.75 -9.40
C ASN A 218 8.38 -23.28 -10.85
N ASP A 219 7.70 -24.40 -11.15
CA ASP A 219 7.62 -24.93 -12.52
C ASP A 219 6.83 -24.01 -13.47
N VAL A 220 5.76 -23.38 -12.97
CA VAL A 220 4.90 -22.46 -13.75
C VAL A 220 5.57 -21.10 -13.96
N ILE A 221 6.17 -20.49 -12.93
CA ILE A 221 6.67 -19.10 -12.96
C ILE A 221 8.19 -19.04 -13.18
N GLY A 222 8.96 -19.97 -12.60
CA GLY A 222 10.43 -19.96 -12.66
C GLY A 222 10.99 -20.33 -14.04
N LYS A 223 10.26 -21.15 -14.83
CA LYS A 223 10.70 -21.53 -16.18
C LYS A 223 10.90 -20.35 -17.15
N PRO A 224 9.94 -19.42 -17.31
CA PRO A 224 10.13 -18.22 -18.14
C PRO A 224 11.06 -17.18 -17.47
N LEU A 225 11.19 -17.21 -16.15
CA LEU A 225 12.04 -16.32 -15.36
C LEU A 225 13.25 -17.06 -14.80
N LYS A 226 14.14 -17.52 -15.68
CA LYS A 226 15.35 -18.25 -15.27
C LYS A 226 16.12 -17.47 -14.21
N GLY A 227 16.53 -18.15 -13.15
CA GLY A 227 17.22 -17.54 -12.01
C GLY A 227 16.27 -16.98 -10.93
N PHE A 228 14.96 -16.93 -11.16
CA PHE A 228 13.97 -16.59 -10.14
C PHE A 228 13.48 -17.86 -9.42
N THR A 229 13.80 -17.98 -8.14
CA THR A 229 13.49 -19.16 -7.32
C THR A 229 12.68 -18.74 -6.10
N LEU A 230 11.62 -19.47 -5.77
CA LEU A 230 10.80 -19.22 -4.59
C LEU A 230 11.28 -20.05 -3.41
N GLU A 231 11.33 -19.41 -2.25
CA GLU A 231 11.65 -20.01 -0.96
C GLU A 231 10.37 -20.26 -0.16
N SER A 232 9.47 -19.27 -0.14
CA SER A 232 8.17 -19.38 0.52
C SER A 232 7.06 -18.80 -0.33
N LEU A 233 5.82 -19.21 -0.06
CA LEU A 233 4.64 -18.79 -0.80
C LEU A 233 3.42 -18.78 0.12
N ASP A 234 2.80 -17.62 0.22
CA ASP A 234 1.55 -17.39 0.92
C ASP A 234 0.49 -16.86 -0.07
N ALA A 235 -0.77 -17.19 0.15
CA ALA A 235 -1.92 -16.61 -0.54
C ALA A 235 -2.59 -15.57 0.37
N ILE A 236 -2.73 -14.35 -0.12
CA ILE A 236 -3.49 -13.27 0.50
C ILE A 236 -4.84 -13.19 -0.20
N CYS A 237 -5.90 -13.35 0.57
CA CYS A 237 -7.27 -13.14 0.15
C CYS A 237 -7.78 -11.81 0.72
N LYS A 238 -8.28 -10.94 -0.15
CA LYS A 238 -8.98 -9.70 0.23
C LYS A 238 -10.40 -9.73 -0.29
N GLN A 239 -11.36 -9.49 0.59
CA GLN A 239 -12.74 -9.20 0.23
C GLN A 239 -13.07 -7.77 0.65
N THR A 240 -13.68 -7.02 -0.25
CA THR A 240 -14.14 -5.64 -0.04
C THR A 240 -15.63 -5.59 -0.30
N LEU A 241 -16.40 -5.18 0.70
CA LEU A 241 -17.81 -4.89 0.58
C LEU A 241 -18.00 -3.37 0.58
N VAL A 242 -18.80 -2.86 -0.34
CA VAL A 242 -19.17 -1.43 -0.41
C VAL A 242 -20.67 -1.28 -0.60
N LEU A 243 -21.25 -0.27 0.03
CA LEU A 243 -22.64 0.09 -0.19
C LEU A 243 -22.75 0.85 -1.51
N THR A 244 -23.62 0.41 -2.41
CA THR A 244 -23.80 1.04 -3.72
C THR A 244 -25.28 1.17 -4.06
N GLU A 245 -25.65 2.30 -4.66
CA GLU A 245 -26.98 2.51 -5.20
C GLU A 245 -27.15 1.72 -6.51
N THR A 246 -28.15 0.86 -6.57
CA THR A 246 -28.51 0.09 -7.76
C THR A 246 -29.92 0.44 -8.20
N ASN A 247 -30.34 0.00 -9.39
CA ASN A 247 -31.73 0.12 -9.84
C ASN A 247 -32.76 -0.52 -8.90
N SER A 248 -32.30 -1.39 -7.99
CA SER A 248 -33.12 -2.06 -6.97
C SER A 248 -32.93 -1.47 -5.57
N GLY A 249 -32.36 -0.27 -5.47
CA GLY A 249 -32.02 0.40 -4.21
C GLY A 249 -30.58 0.12 -3.76
N ASN A 250 -30.26 0.53 -2.54
CA ASN A 250 -28.94 0.35 -1.94
C ASN A 250 -28.66 -1.13 -1.70
N LYS A 251 -27.52 -1.62 -2.21
CA LYS A 251 -27.08 -3.00 -2.05
C LYS A 251 -25.60 -3.06 -1.66
N ALA A 252 -25.24 -4.10 -0.93
CA ALA A 252 -23.84 -4.47 -0.75
C ALA A 252 -23.30 -5.06 -2.05
N VAL A 253 -22.18 -4.54 -2.52
CA VAL A 253 -21.43 -5.08 -3.65
C VAL A 253 -20.11 -5.60 -3.12
N SER A 254 -19.81 -6.88 -3.39
CA SER A 254 -18.55 -7.51 -3.04
C SER A 254 -17.59 -7.46 -4.23
N GLN A 255 -16.36 -7.09 -3.96
CA GLN A 255 -15.21 -7.17 -4.87
C GLN A 255 -14.05 -7.76 -4.08
N GLY A 256 -13.27 -8.64 -4.69
CA GLY A 256 -12.09 -9.15 -4.04
C GLY A 256 -10.99 -9.57 -4.98
N GLN A 257 -9.85 -9.85 -4.36
CA GLN A 257 -8.65 -10.29 -5.01
C GLN A 257 -7.98 -11.38 -4.18
N VAL A 258 -7.41 -12.34 -4.89
CA VAL A 258 -6.47 -13.30 -4.33
C VAL A 258 -5.13 -13.03 -4.99
N MET A 259 -4.12 -12.72 -4.18
CA MET A 259 -2.76 -12.48 -4.63
C MET A 259 -1.82 -13.41 -3.88
N PHE A 260 -0.71 -13.79 -4.49
CA PHE A 260 0.29 -14.62 -3.85
C PHE A 260 1.46 -13.73 -3.46
N VAL A 261 2.06 -13.96 -2.29
CA VAL A 261 3.28 -13.27 -1.86
C VAL A 261 4.32 -14.31 -1.49
N ALA A 262 5.54 -14.07 -1.93
CA ALA A 262 6.62 -15.04 -1.84
C ALA A 262 7.93 -14.38 -1.42
N GLN A 263 8.69 -15.08 -0.56
CA GLN A 263 10.12 -14.85 -0.44
C GLN A 263 10.80 -15.56 -1.59
N CYS A 264 11.67 -14.85 -2.31
CA CYS A 264 12.31 -15.35 -3.51
C CYS A 264 13.79 -14.99 -3.52
N LYS A 265 14.53 -15.66 -4.40
CA LYS A 265 15.89 -15.31 -4.77
C LYS A 265 15.97 -15.08 -6.27
N ILE A 266 16.73 -14.06 -6.65
CA ILE A 266 17.16 -13.83 -8.03
C ILE A 266 18.64 -14.18 -8.13
N ALA A 267 18.96 -15.21 -8.91
CA ALA A 267 20.31 -15.63 -9.21
C ALA A 267 20.76 -15.09 -10.58
N SER A 268 21.91 -14.41 -10.60
CA SER A 268 22.58 -13.95 -11.83
C SER A 268 24.07 -14.24 -11.74
N ASP A 269 24.55 -15.20 -12.56
CA ASP A 269 25.92 -15.67 -12.84
C ASP A 269 26.90 -15.91 -11.66
N ASP A 270 26.80 -15.21 -10.51
CA ASP A 270 27.54 -15.43 -9.25
C ASP A 270 26.88 -14.75 -8.00
N LYS A 271 25.72 -14.11 -8.14
CA LYS A 271 25.05 -13.39 -7.03
C LYS A 271 23.62 -13.84 -6.84
N GLU A 272 23.24 -14.10 -5.59
CA GLU A 272 21.86 -14.29 -5.17
C GLU A 272 21.37 -13.04 -4.46
N VAL A 273 20.24 -12.52 -4.93
CA VAL A 273 19.57 -11.37 -4.33
C VAL A 273 18.27 -11.85 -3.69
N PRO A 274 18.13 -11.79 -2.36
CA PRO A 274 16.86 -12.07 -1.71
C PRO A 274 15.87 -10.93 -2.00
N VAL A 275 14.65 -11.29 -2.38
CA VAL A 275 13.58 -10.37 -2.75
C VAL A 275 12.22 -10.86 -2.24
N VAL A 276 11.26 -9.96 -2.13
CA VAL A 276 9.86 -10.31 -1.89
C VAL A 276 9.09 -10.06 -3.18
N ALA A 277 8.31 -11.02 -3.65
CA ALA A 277 7.50 -10.85 -4.84
C ALA A 277 6.01 -11.07 -4.53
N SER A 278 5.14 -10.33 -5.21
CA SER A 278 3.72 -10.68 -5.32
C SER A 278 3.40 -11.14 -6.72
N VAL A 279 2.51 -12.13 -6.82
CA VAL A 279 2.04 -12.67 -8.09
C VAL A 279 0.52 -12.63 -8.13
N GLU A 280 0.00 -11.93 -9.12
CA GLU A 280 -1.42 -11.86 -9.42
C GLU A 280 -1.72 -12.64 -10.69
N PHE A 281 -2.79 -13.42 -10.65
CA PHE A 281 -3.20 -14.31 -11.72
C PHE A 281 -4.38 -13.67 -12.46
N TYR A 282 -4.13 -13.20 -13.67
CA TYR A 282 -5.18 -12.72 -14.57
C TYR A 282 -5.59 -13.81 -15.57
N ALA A 283 -6.66 -13.56 -16.32
CA ALA A 283 -7.17 -14.51 -17.30
C ALA A 283 -6.12 -14.89 -18.36
N PHE A 284 -5.30 -13.92 -18.79
CA PHE A 284 -4.36 -14.08 -19.92
C PHE A 284 -2.90 -13.77 -19.57
N ASN A 285 -2.61 -13.31 -18.35
CA ASN A 285 -1.26 -12.99 -17.93
C ASN A 285 -1.05 -13.21 -16.43
N TYR A 286 0.21 -13.18 -16.03
CA TYR A 286 0.61 -13.08 -14.63
C TYR A 286 1.34 -11.77 -14.45
N ASN A 287 0.93 -11.00 -13.45
CA ASN A 287 1.60 -9.79 -13.04
C ASN A 287 2.43 -10.10 -11.79
N ILE A 288 3.73 -9.89 -11.88
CA ILE A 288 4.69 -10.18 -10.82
C ILE A 288 5.34 -8.86 -10.40
N ILE A 289 5.19 -8.49 -9.14
CA ILE A 289 5.80 -7.29 -8.58
C ILE A 289 6.86 -7.72 -7.57
N ILE A 290 8.12 -7.39 -7.83
CA ILE A 290 9.27 -7.76 -7.02
C ILE A 290 9.77 -6.52 -6.29
N GLN A 291 9.74 -6.56 -4.97
CA GLN A 291 10.23 -5.52 -4.08
C GLN A 291 11.71 -5.73 -3.76
N LEU A 292 12.48 -4.64 -3.87
CA LEU A 292 13.91 -4.62 -3.67
C LEU A 292 14.24 -3.80 -2.41
N ASN A 293 14.91 -4.46 -1.46
CA ASN A 293 15.20 -3.87 -0.15
C ASN A 293 16.71 -3.74 0.14
N SER A 294 17.58 -4.10 -0.81
CA SER A 294 19.03 -4.04 -0.65
C SER A 294 19.68 -3.14 -1.70
N LYS A 295 20.65 -2.33 -1.26
CA LYS A 295 21.46 -1.44 -2.12
C LYS A 295 22.33 -2.24 -3.12
N ASP A 296 22.80 -3.42 -2.70
CA ASP A 296 23.75 -4.24 -3.47
C ASP A 296 23.07 -5.07 -4.58
N ALA A 297 21.74 -5.08 -4.61
CA ALA A 297 20.92 -5.85 -5.53
C ALA A 297 20.99 -5.36 -6.98
N PHE A 298 21.34 -4.09 -7.20
CA PHE A 298 21.11 -3.39 -8.46
C PHE A 298 21.81 -4.05 -9.66
N HIS A 299 23.09 -4.39 -9.52
CA HIS A 299 23.86 -4.97 -10.61
C HIS A 299 23.37 -6.36 -11.01
N GLY A 300 23.09 -7.23 -10.03
CA GLY A 300 22.60 -8.58 -10.30
C GLY A 300 21.23 -8.57 -10.98
N ILE A 301 20.38 -7.63 -10.60
CA ILE A 301 19.04 -7.48 -11.19
C ILE A 301 19.10 -7.01 -12.64
N LEU A 302 19.93 -6.01 -12.96
CA LEU A 302 20.10 -5.56 -14.35
C LEU A 302 20.66 -6.68 -15.24
N LEU A 303 21.62 -7.46 -14.72
CA LEU A 303 22.18 -8.61 -15.42
C LEU A 303 21.10 -9.68 -15.64
N TRP A 304 20.34 -10.01 -14.60
CA TRP A 304 19.22 -10.95 -14.70
C TRP A 304 18.20 -10.53 -15.76
N LEU A 305 17.72 -9.28 -15.74
CA LEU A 305 16.76 -8.76 -16.72
C LEU A 305 17.32 -8.79 -18.15
N THR A 306 18.61 -8.47 -18.32
CA THR A 306 19.31 -8.55 -19.60
C THR A 306 19.35 -9.99 -20.12
N ASN A 307 19.61 -10.96 -19.25
CA ASN A 307 19.64 -12.38 -19.60
C ASN A 307 18.26 -12.95 -19.96
N LEU A 308 17.17 -12.32 -19.53
CA LEU A 308 15.81 -12.71 -19.89
C LEU A 308 15.41 -12.27 -21.32
N VAL A 309 16.04 -11.23 -21.87
CA VAL A 309 15.71 -10.66 -23.19
C VAL A 309 16.92 -10.66 -24.11
N PRO A 310 16.99 -11.58 -25.10
CA PRO A 310 18.11 -11.64 -26.03
C PRO A 310 18.34 -10.30 -26.77
N GLY A 311 19.57 -9.80 -26.69
CA GLY A 311 20.01 -8.58 -27.40
C GLY A 311 19.54 -7.27 -26.78
N LEU A 312 18.93 -7.31 -25.59
CA LEU A 312 18.78 -6.13 -24.74
C LEU A 312 20.11 -5.81 -24.07
N ASP A 313 20.43 -4.53 -23.92
CA ASP A 313 21.59 -4.07 -23.16
C ASP A 313 21.14 -2.98 -22.20
N LEU A 314 21.29 -3.22 -20.90
CA LEU A 314 20.96 -2.28 -19.82
C LEU A 314 22.21 -1.67 -19.17
N THR A 315 23.40 -1.91 -19.73
CA THR A 315 24.68 -1.41 -19.19
C THR A 315 24.70 0.10 -19.12
N PHE A 316 24.05 0.78 -20.08
CA PHE A 316 23.93 2.24 -20.08
C PHE A 316 23.35 2.79 -18.77
N ILE A 317 22.40 2.08 -18.14
CA ILE A 317 21.76 2.52 -16.90
C ILE A 317 22.77 2.47 -15.75
N LYS A 318 23.62 1.44 -15.73
CA LYS A 318 24.71 1.35 -14.78
C LYS A 318 25.70 2.51 -14.98
N THR A 319 26.16 2.71 -16.21
CA THR A 319 27.13 3.76 -16.56
C THR A 319 26.61 5.14 -16.20
N PHE A 320 25.38 5.49 -16.61
CA PHE A 320 24.86 6.84 -16.38
C PHE A 320 24.40 7.11 -14.95
N LEU A 321 23.92 6.09 -14.21
CA LEU A 321 23.42 6.31 -12.85
C LEU A 321 24.49 6.12 -11.77
N LEU A 322 25.39 5.14 -11.91
CA LEU A 322 26.39 4.85 -10.86
C LEU A 322 27.67 5.66 -11.00
N GLU A 323 27.99 6.16 -12.21
CA GLU A 323 29.23 6.92 -12.46
C GLU A 323 29.00 8.44 -12.50
N SER A 324 27.77 8.90 -12.26
CA SER A 324 27.45 10.33 -12.26
C SER A 324 27.71 10.98 -10.90
N ASP A 325 28.38 12.12 -10.93
CA ASP A 325 28.70 13.00 -9.79
C ASP A 325 27.48 13.77 -9.26
N ILE A 326 26.39 13.88 -10.04
CA ILE A 326 25.17 14.59 -9.64
C ILE A 326 24.37 13.84 -8.57
N PHE A 327 24.60 12.53 -8.42
CA PHE A 327 23.94 11.70 -7.44
C PHE A 327 24.82 11.54 -6.21
N LYS A 328 24.28 11.91 -5.06
CA LYS A 328 25.04 12.02 -3.80
C LYS A 328 25.28 10.64 -3.18
N ASP A 329 26.50 10.37 -2.72
CA ASP A 329 26.87 9.26 -1.81
C ASP A 329 26.37 7.85 -2.20
N ASN A 330 26.59 7.39 -3.44
CA ASN A 330 26.04 6.11 -3.92
C ASN A 330 24.50 6.02 -3.72
N GLY A 331 23.80 7.15 -3.80
CA GLY A 331 22.38 7.29 -3.52
C GLY A 331 21.46 6.76 -4.62
N VAL A 332 21.81 5.62 -5.21
CA VAL A 332 21.03 4.92 -6.24
C VAL A 332 20.45 3.66 -5.59
N TYR A 333 19.14 3.62 -5.44
CA TYR A 333 18.46 2.53 -4.75
C TYR A 333 17.46 1.83 -5.67
N PRO A 334 17.67 0.55 -6.01
CA PRO A 334 16.60 -0.23 -6.62
C PRO A 334 15.39 -0.30 -5.69
N ARG A 335 14.18 -0.10 -6.23
CA ARG A 335 12.94 -0.11 -5.44
C ARG A 335 12.05 -1.29 -5.81
N GLN A 336 11.69 -1.40 -7.08
CA GLN A 336 10.68 -2.35 -7.52
C GLN A 336 10.95 -2.82 -8.95
N ILE A 337 10.53 -4.04 -9.27
CA ILE A 337 10.45 -4.56 -10.64
C ILE A 337 9.02 -5.03 -10.86
N THR A 338 8.41 -4.68 -11.98
CA THR A 338 7.16 -5.29 -12.42
C THR A 338 7.45 -6.14 -13.63
N VAL A 339 6.97 -7.38 -13.65
CA VAL A 339 7.17 -8.35 -14.73
C VAL A 339 5.81 -8.89 -15.14
N ASN A 340 5.52 -8.89 -16.43
CA ASN A 340 4.32 -9.53 -16.97
C ASN A 340 4.69 -10.73 -17.82
N LEU A 341 3.97 -11.83 -17.62
CA LEU A 341 4.12 -13.07 -18.36
C LEU A 341 2.82 -13.41 -19.09
N ASP A 342 2.92 -13.83 -20.36
CA ASP A 342 1.79 -14.33 -21.14
C ASP A 342 1.44 -15.77 -20.75
N ARG A 343 0.14 -16.05 -20.79
CA ARG A 343 -0.44 -17.34 -20.47
C ARG A 343 -1.05 -17.99 -21.72
N ASP A 344 -0.88 -19.31 -21.89
CA ASP A 344 -1.61 -20.07 -22.91
C ASP A 344 -3.01 -20.54 -22.43
N SER A 345 -3.74 -21.22 -23.32
CA SER A 345 -5.08 -21.74 -23.05
C SER A 345 -5.13 -22.80 -21.93
N GLU A 346 -4.02 -23.50 -21.66
CA GLU A 346 -3.91 -24.46 -20.54
C GLU A 346 -3.49 -23.76 -19.24
N GLY A 347 -3.15 -22.50 -19.33
CA GLY A 347 -2.66 -21.70 -18.25
C GLY A 347 -1.27 -22.00 -17.76
N LYS A 348 -0.41 -22.35 -18.70
CA LYS A 348 1.03 -22.34 -18.49
C LYS A 348 1.56 -20.99 -18.96
N ASN A 349 2.54 -20.48 -18.21
CA ASN A 349 3.33 -19.37 -18.67
C ASN A 349 4.09 -19.78 -19.92
N THR A 350 3.95 -18.97 -20.96
CA THR A 350 4.66 -19.25 -22.19
C THR A 350 5.85 -18.32 -22.38
N LYS A 351 5.72 -17.03 -22.07
CA LYS A 351 6.71 -16.02 -22.48
C LYS A 351 6.67 -14.75 -21.63
N LEU A 352 7.83 -14.12 -21.45
CA LEU A 352 7.94 -12.74 -20.94
C LEU A 352 7.33 -11.74 -21.94
N THR A 353 6.42 -10.88 -21.48
CA THR A 353 5.76 -9.87 -22.31
C THR A 353 6.26 -8.48 -22.05
N SER A 354 6.54 -8.13 -20.79
CA SER A 354 7.09 -6.84 -20.43
C SER A 354 7.75 -6.93 -19.07
N PHE A 355 8.63 -5.97 -18.83
CA PHE A 355 9.07 -5.67 -17.49
C PHE A 355 9.30 -4.17 -17.34
N SER A 356 9.18 -3.67 -16.12
CA SER A 356 9.65 -2.36 -15.72
C SER A 356 10.45 -2.48 -14.44
N PHE A 357 11.32 -1.51 -14.18
CA PHE A 357 11.94 -1.38 -12.87
C PHE A 357 12.06 0.09 -12.48
N ASP A 358 12.00 0.29 -11.18
CA ASP A 358 11.97 1.58 -10.52
C ASP A 358 13.21 1.75 -9.64
N ILE A 359 13.89 2.87 -9.81
CA ILE A 359 15.11 3.25 -9.10
C ILE A 359 14.87 4.61 -8.45
N GLU A 360 15.19 4.71 -7.17
CA GLU A 360 15.33 5.99 -6.50
C GLU A 360 16.75 6.53 -6.70
N VAL A 361 16.87 7.80 -7.05
CA VAL A 361 18.15 8.50 -7.06
C VAL A 361 18.11 9.74 -6.18
N LYS A 362 19.09 9.84 -5.29
CA LYS A 362 19.30 10.96 -4.37
C LYS A 362 20.03 12.09 -5.08
N ALA A 363 19.41 13.25 -5.19
CA ALA A 363 20.03 14.41 -5.81
C ALA A 363 21.06 15.07 -4.87
N GLY A 364 22.21 15.45 -5.41
CA GLY A 364 23.20 16.28 -4.72
C GLY A 364 22.83 17.77 -4.66
N PHE A 365 21.77 18.18 -5.33
CA PHE A 365 21.35 19.58 -5.53
C PHE A 365 19.91 19.80 -5.12
N GLY A 366 19.52 21.08 -4.98
CA GLY A 366 18.13 21.49 -4.78
C GLY A 366 17.57 21.18 -3.39
N GLN A 367 18.45 21.00 -2.39
CA GLN A 367 18.09 20.74 -1.00
C GLN A 367 17.36 21.93 -0.39
N THR A 368 16.42 21.65 0.50
CA THR A 368 15.78 22.70 1.30
C THR A 368 16.58 22.88 2.59
N PRO A 369 17.19 24.06 2.81
CA PRO A 369 17.87 24.36 4.07
C PRO A 369 16.91 24.25 5.24
N THR A 370 17.39 23.80 6.39
CA THR A 370 16.55 23.67 7.58
C THR A 370 16.38 25.02 8.27
N GLU A 371 15.14 25.39 8.55
CA GLU A 371 14.82 26.59 9.35
C GLU A 371 15.03 26.35 10.85
N GLN A 372 15.13 25.07 11.28
CA GLN A 372 15.32 24.68 12.67
C GLN A 372 16.78 24.28 12.97
N PRO A 373 17.42 24.81 14.02
CA PRO A 373 18.72 24.36 14.49
C PRO A 373 18.70 22.88 14.88
N GLY A 374 19.57 22.06 14.27
CA GLY A 374 19.71 20.63 14.58
C GLY A 374 18.88 19.68 13.72
N ALA A 375 18.01 20.20 12.84
CA ALA A 375 17.35 19.38 11.82
C ALA A 375 18.30 19.10 10.64
N SER A 376 18.13 17.95 9.99
CA SER A 376 18.86 17.63 8.74
C SER A 376 18.12 18.19 7.53
N ALA A 377 18.86 18.71 6.55
CA ALA A 377 18.26 19.21 5.30
C ALA A 377 17.50 18.09 4.58
N THR A 378 16.32 18.41 4.06
CA THR A 378 15.54 17.43 3.28
C THR A 378 16.19 17.24 1.92
N THR A 379 16.33 15.99 1.47
CA THR A 379 17.03 15.69 0.22
C THR A 379 16.04 15.38 -0.91
N PRO A 380 16.13 16.06 -2.07
CA PRO A 380 15.31 15.72 -3.21
C PRO A 380 15.67 14.33 -3.75
N VAL A 381 14.62 13.58 -4.08
CA VAL A 381 14.74 12.24 -4.68
C VAL A 381 13.98 12.21 -5.99
N PHE A 382 14.53 11.49 -6.97
CA PHE A 382 13.86 11.23 -8.24
C PHE A 382 13.56 9.74 -8.36
N LEU A 383 12.41 9.42 -8.93
CA LEU A 383 12.07 8.07 -9.35
C LEU A 383 12.40 7.93 -10.83
N ILE A 384 13.29 7.00 -11.16
CA ILE A 384 13.64 6.62 -12.52
C ILE A 384 12.98 5.26 -12.81
N SER A 385 12.08 5.26 -13.78
CA SER A 385 11.35 4.08 -14.23
C SER A 385 11.80 3.72 -15.64
N TYR A 386 12.32 2.52 -15.83
CA TYR A 386 12.54 1.94 -17.14
C TYR A 386 11.43 0.93 -17.44
N SER A 387 10.95 0.89 -18.68
CA SER A 387 9.97 -0.09 -19.13
C SER A 387 10.34 -0.67 -20.49
N TRP A 388 10.21 -1.98 -20.62
CA TRP A 388 10.37 -2.72 -21.86
C TRP A 388 9.15 -3.59 -22.10
N SER A 389 8.72 -3.68 -23.35
CA SER A 389 7.65 -4.57 -23.78
C SER A 389 8.01 -5.28 -25.08
N ARG A 390 7.58 -6.52 -25.18
CA ARG A 390 7.76 -7.35 -26.36
C ARG A 390 6.90 -6.81 -27.50
N GLY A 391 7.51 -6.69 -28.68
CA GLY A 391 6.87 -6.05 -29.82
C GLY A 391 6.80 -4.52 -29.71
N GLY A 392 7.22 -3.96 -28.57
CA GLY A 392 7.44 -2.54 -28.38
C GLY A 392 8.80 -2.09 -28.94
N PRO A 393 9.21 -0.85 -28.62
CA PRO A 393 10.52 -0.34 -29.00
C PRO A 393 11.66 -1.19 -28.44
N LYS A 394 12.69 -1.45 -29.26
CA LYS A 394 13.85 -2.30 -28.91
C LYS A 394 14.47 -1.92 -27.55
N TRP A 395 14.59 -0.62 -27.30
CA TRP A 395 15.27 -0.05 -26.13
C TRP A 395 14.32 0.37 -25.01
N GLY A 396 13.03 0.07 -25.11
CA GLY A 396 12.05 0.46 -24.08
C GLY A 396 11.80 1.98 -24.00
N THR A 397 11.37 2.42 -22.82
CA THR A 397 11.13 3.83 -22.44
C THR A 397 11.70 4.07 -21.05
N LEU A 398 12.40 5.19 -20.88
CA LEU A 398 12.96 5.65 -19.62
C LEU A 398 12.23 6.92 -19.19
N GLN A 399 11.83 6.98 -17.93
CA GLN A 399 11.20 8.15 -17.33
C GLN A 399 11.91 8.49 -16.02
N GLY A 400 12.34 9.74 -15.87
CA GLY A 400 12.78 10.29 -14.58
C GLY A 400 11.77 11.32 -14.10
N ARG A 401 11.38 11.28 -12.83
CA ARG A 401 10.47 12.27 -12.24
C ARG A 401 10.89 12.64 -10.83
N LEU A 402 10.72 13.91 -10.46
CA LEU A 402 10.79 14.31 -9.06
C LEU A 402 9.76 13.49 -8.28
N TRP A 403 10.23 12.82 -7.23
CA TRP A 403 9.39 11.93 -6.45
C TRP A 403 9.04 12.59 -5.14
N ASN A 404 7.91 13.29 -5.13
CA ASN A 404 7.39 14.05 -3.99
C ASN A 404 5.95 13.69 -3.61
N TRP A 405 5.41 12.64 -4.22
CA TRP A 405 4.09 12.08 -3.94
C TRP A 405 4.29 10.77 -3.19
N PHE A 406 4.61 10.84 -1.90
CA PHE A 406 4.79 9.66 -1.07
C PHE A 406 4.06 9.83 0.25
N ASP A 407 3.59 8.73 0.83
CA ASP A 407 2.96 8.71 2.14
C ASP A 407 3.97 8.15 3.16
N VAL A 408 4.48 9.04 4.01
CA VAL A 408 5.37 8.67 5.14
C VAL A 408 4.58 8.44 6.43
N SER A 409 3.25 8.38 6.36
CA SER A 409 2.41 8.11 7.51
C SER A 409 2.79 6.77 8.15
N PRO A 410 3.03 6.72 9.47
CA PRO A 410 3.25 5.46 10.17
C PRO A 410 2.02 4.54 10.10
N LEU A 411 0.84 5.09 9.79
CA LEU A 411 -0.40 4.32 9.61
C LEU A 411 -0.50 3.63 8.25
N LEU A 412 0.41 3.92 7.30
CA LEU A 412 0.37 3.32 5.96
C LEU A 412 0.32 1.79 6.02
N ILE A 413 1.14 1.18 6.87
CA ILE A 413 1.19 -0.29 7.02
C ILE A 413 -0.11 -0.89 7.59
N MET A 414 -0.94 -0.06 8.21
CA MET A 414 -2.24 -0.48 8.75
C MET A 414 -3.35 -0.32 7.73
N GLN A 415 -3.13 0.40 6.62
CA GLN A 415 -4.15 0.61 5.61
C GLN A 415 -4.54 -0.71 4.92
N PRO A 416 -5.83 -0.95 4.63
CA PRO A 416 -6.29 -2.19 4.01
C PRO A 416 -5.68 -2.43 2.62
N GLY A 417 -5.36 -1.35 1.91
CA GLY A 417 -4.75 -1.38 0.59
C GLY A 417 -3.25 -1.71 0.58
N TYR A 418 -2.55 -1.53 1.71
CA TYR A 418 -1.11 -1.76 1.77
C TYR A 418 -0.78 -3.24 1.56
N GLU A 419 0.27 -3.52 0.81
CA GLU A 419 1.04 -4.77 0.84
C GLU A 419 2.53 -4.42 0.70
N ILE A 420 3.42 -5.26 1.24
CA ILE A 420 4.86 -4.97 1.23
C ILE A 420 5.41 -4.77 -0.20
N THR A 421 4.86 -5.48 -1.18
CA THR A 421 5.28 -5.38 -2.58
C THR A 421 4.71 -4.17 -3.30
N SER A 422 3.67 -3.53 -2.75
CA SER A 422 3.16 -2.25 -3.26
C SER A 422 3.81 -1.05 -2.57
N ASN A 423 4.77 -1.27 -1.65
CA ASN A 423 5.40 -0.23 -0.86
C ASN A 423 6.48 0.52 -1.67
N LEU A 424 6.01 1.40 -2.55
CA LEU A 424 6.87 2.31 -3.30
C LEU A 424 6.96 3.65 -2.55
N ILE A 425 7.88 3.72 -1.59
CA ILE A 425 8.28 4.94 -0.87
C ILE A 425 9.81 5.13 -0.94
N PRO A 426 10.34 6.36 -0.82
CA PRO A 426 11.78 6.58 -0.79
C PRO A 426 12.47 5.88 0.39
N LEU A 427 13.66 5.33 0.18
CA LEU A 427 14.58 4.86 1.23
C LEU A 427 15.45 5.99 1.79
N THR A 428 15.61 7.09 1.04
CA THR A 428 16.30 8.28 1.53
C THR A 428 15.61 8.81 2.78
N GLU A 429 16.39 9.05 3.83
CA GLU A 429 15.92 9.69 5.05
C GLU A 429 15.49 11.13 4.75
N SER A 430 14.30 11.52 5.25
CA SER A 430 13.73 12.87 5.06
C SER A 430 13.71 13.34 3.60
N PRO A 431 13.01 12.62 2.70
CA PRO A 431 12.91 13.00 1.30
C PRO A 431 12.17 14.34 1.15
N ALA A 432 12.66 15.21 0.27
CA ALA A 432 12.06 16.53 0.05
C ALA A 432 10.76 16.44 -0.76
N THR A 433 9.78 17.29 -0.43
CA THR A 433 8.49 17.40 -1.15
C THR A 433 8.55 18.37 -2.33
N ALA A 434 9.63 19.12 -2.46
CA ALA A 434 9.92 20.01 -3.58
C ALA A 434 11.43 20.13 -3.76
N LEU A 435 11.84 20.54 -4.95
CA LEU A 435 13.23 20.87 -5.23
C LEU A 435 13.41 22.39 -5.16
N ASN A 436 14.39 22.85 -4.40
CA ASN A 436 14.64 24.26 -4.18
C ASN A 436 15.55 24.85 -5.27
N LEU A 437 15.04 25.80 -6.06
CA LEU A 437 15.82 26.49 -7.10
C LEU A 437 17.04 27.23 -6.54
N LEU A 438 16.96 27.66 -5.28
CA LEU A 438 18.03 28.46 -4.66
C LEU A 438 19.30 27.67 -4.39
N THR A 439 19.20 26.34 -4.35
CA THR A 439 20.30 25.42 -4.05
C THR A 439 20.56 24.45 -5.21
N MET A 440 20.04 24.78 -6.41
CA MET A 440 20.21 23.95 -7.60
C MET A 440 21.63 23.94 -8.14
N ILE A 441 22.40 25.00 -7.89
CA ILE A 441 23.77 25.10 -8.35
C ILE A 441 24.66 24.56 -7.22
N PRO A 442 25.41 23.48 -7.44
CA PRO A 442 26.33 22.95 -6.45
C PRO A 442 27.27 24.06 -5.94
N ASP A 443 27.48 24.09 -4.62
CA ASP A 443 28.37 25.01 -3.92
C ASP A 443 28.02 26.51 -4.04
N MET A 444 26.83 26.86 -4.53
CA MET A 444 26.38 28.25 -4.66
C MET A 444 24.89 28.41 -4.34
N ASP A 445 24.61 29.07 -3.22
CA ASP A 445 23.26 29.42 -2.80
C ASP A 445 22.83 30.78 -3.37
N ILE A 446 21.63 30.81 -3.97
CA ILE A 446 20.98 32.05 -4.39
C ILE A 446 20.27 32.65 -3.17
N SER A 447 20.72 33.82 -2.73
CA SER A 447 20.14 34.55 -1.58
C SER A 447 19.23 35.70 -2.02
N ASN A 448 18.44 36.22 -1.07
CA ASN A 448 17.61 37.42 -1.23
C ASN A 448 16.50 37.35 -2.31
N VAL A 449 15.93 36.16 -2.55
CA VAL A 449 14.79 36.00 -3.45
C VAL A 449 13.47 36.21 -2.68
N PRO A 450 12.59 37.14 -3.12
CA PRO A 450 11.29 37.36 -2.46
C PRO A 450 10.42 36.10 -2.45
N ALA A 451 9.63 35.90 -1.39
CA ALA A 451 8.77 34.71 -1.23
C ALA A 451 7.69 34.56 -2.31
N THR A 452 7.33 35.68 -2.96
CA THR A 452 6.38 35.77 -4.08
C THR A 452 6.96 35.36 -5.43
N ILE A 453 8.26 35.05 -5.48
CA ILE A 453 8.91 34.50 -6.67
C ILE A 453 8.93 32.97 -6.59
N PRO A 454 8.49 32.27 -7.65
CA PRO A 454 8.58 30.83 -7.75
C PRO A 454 10.01 30.31 -7.54
N THR A 455 10.19 29.57 -6.44
CA THR A 455 11.49 28.98 -6.05
C THR A 455 11.39 27.49 -5.75
N GLN A 456 10.17 26.93 -5.68
CA GLN A 456 9.93 25.53 -5.34
C GLN A 456 9.48 24.76 -6.58
N ILE A 457 10.33 23.89 -7.09
CA ILE A 457 9.94 22.95 -8.14
C ILE A 457 9.08 21.86 -7.50
N SER A 458 7.79 21.87 -7.81
CA SER A 458 6.81 20.89 -7.35
C SER A 458 6.58 19.76 -8.35
N ARG A 459 7.05 19.93 -9.60
CA ARG A 459 7.02 18.90 -10.64
C ARG A 459 8.28 19.04 -11.49
N ALA A 460 8.99 17.94 -11.72
CA ALA A 460 10.01 17.85 -12.76
C ALA A 460 9.95 16.46 -13.36
N TYR A 461 10.01 16.34 -14.68
CA TYR A 461 10.12 15.05 -15.33
C TYR A 461 10.85 15.12 -16.67
N ILE A 462 11.40 13.98 -17.06
CA ILE A 462 11.86 13.68 -18.42
C ILE A 462 11.37 12.29 -18.81
N VAL A 463 10.92 12.14 -20.05
CA VAL A 463 10.54 10.86 -20.66
C VAL A 463 11.32 10.73 -21.95
N LEU A 464 12.09 9.66 -22.07
CA LEU A 464 12.87 9.28 -23.24
C LEU A 464 12.31 7.97 -23.78
N GLY A 465 11.76 8.04 -24.99
CA GLY A 465 11.32 6.86 -25.72
C GLY A 465 12.03 6.77 -27.06
N ASN A 466 11.78 5.69 -27.81
CA ASN A 466 12.38 5.50 -29.13
C ASN A 466 11.90 6.51 -30.19
N ASN A 467 10.81 7.23 -29.93
CA ASN A 467 10.15 8.10 -30.90
C ASN A 467 10.29 9.59 -30.56
N GLY A 468 10.78 9.92 -29.36
CA GLY A 468 10.77 11.29 -28.88
C GLY A 468 11.26 11.46 -27.45
N VAL A 469 11.38 12.72 -27.07
CA VAL A 469 11.63 13.17 -25.70
C VAL A 469 10.47 14.06 -25.26
N ALA A 470 10.08 13.96 -23.99
CA ALA A 470 9.25 14.95 -23.33
C ALA A 470 9.91 15.36 -22.01
N LEU A 471 9.77 16.62 -21.64
CA LEU A 471 10.21 17.14 -20.37
C LEU A 471 9.18 18.13 -19.84
N GLY A 472 9.10 18.25 -18.53
CA GLY A 472 8.20 19.22 -17.92
C GLY A 472 8.64 19.63 -16.54
N LEU A 473 8.23 20.84 -16.16
CA LEU A 473 8.60 21.50 -14.92
C LEU A 473 7.41 22.31 -14.40
N THR A 474 7.19 22.32 -13.09
CA THR A 474 6.34 23.29 -12.40
C THR A 474 7.10 23.90 -11.25
N VAL A 475 7.19 25.22 -11.26
CA VAL A 475 7.77 26.03 -10.18
C VAL A 475 6.63 26.80 -9.50
N LYS A 476 6.61 26.77 -8.17
CA LYS A 476 5.65 27.49 -7.33
C LYS A 476 6.38 28.48 -6.42
N SER A 477 5.72 29.59 -6.10
CA SER A 477 6.16 30.51 -5.05
C SER A 477 6.00 29.85 -3.68
N LYS A 478 6.79 30.30 -2.70
CA LYS A 478 6.60 29.85 -1.30
C LYS A 478 5.31 30.40 -0.71
N ALA A 479 4.87 31.56 -1.19
CA ALA A 479 3.66 32.23 -0.74
C ALA A 479 2.38 31.56 -1.26
N PHE A 480 2.45 30.66 -2.25
CA PHE A 480 1.28 30.08 -2.91
C PHE A 480 0.33 29.32 -1.98
N ASP A 481 0.87 28.51 -1.06
CA ASP A 481 0.09 27.66 -0.15
C ASP A 481 -0.06 28.28 1.26
N VAL A 482 0.42 29.52 1.47
CA VAL A 482 0.36 30.19 2.78
C VAL A 482 -1.05 30.69 3.01
N VAL A 483 -1.73 30.19 4.05
CA VAL A 483 -3.14 30.55 4.34
C VAL A 483 -3.27 32.00 4.82
N ASP A 484 -2.27 32.51 5.54
CA ASP A 484 -2.32 33.87 6.09
C ASP A 484 -2.02 34.93 5.02
N PRO A 485 -2.89 35.94 4.85
CA PRO A 485 -2.64 37.02 3.91
C PRO A 485 -1.51 37.93 4.42
N PRO A 486 -0.64 38.44 3.53
CA PRO A 486 0.37 39.42 3.90
C PRO A 486 -0.29 40.72 4.42
N PRO A 487 0.40 41.52 5.26
CA PRO A 487 -0.17 42.74 5.85
C PRO A 487 -0.46 43.86 4.84
N VAL A 488 0.02 43.72 3.61
CA VAL A 488 -0.21 44.62 2.48
C VAL A 488 -0.41 43.76 1.23
N PRO A 489 -1.20 44.23 0.23
CA PRO A 489 -1.38 43.48 -1.00
C PRO A 489 -0.04 43.17 -1.68
N GLN A 490 0.22 41.91 -1.96
CA GLN A 490 1.44 41.46 -2.66
C GLN A 490 1.07 40.74 -3.95
N LEU A 491 1.77 41.08 -5.03
CA LEU A 491 1.74 40.31 -6.27
C LEU A 491 2.54 39.02 -6.05
N ASP A 492 1.86 37.88 -6.13
CA ASP A 492 2.48 36.56 -6.15
C ASP A 492 2.53 36.06 -7.60
N LEU A 493 3.72 35.70 -8.09
CA LEU A 493 3.86 35.08 -9.40
C LEU A 493 3.46 33.60 -9.40
N GLY A 494 2.96 33.10 -8.26
CA GLY A 494 2.14 31.91 -8.09
C GLY A 494 2.79 30.66 -8.65
N VAL A 495 2.45 30.32 -9.89
CA VAL A 495 2.84 29.06 -10.53
C VAL A 495 3.28 29.29 -11.96
N ILE A 496 4.41 28.69 -12.35
CA ILE A 496 4.88 28.60 -13.74
C ILE A 496 5.01 27.11 -14.08
N SER A 497 4.36 26.67 -15.16
CA SER A 497 4.44 25.30 -15.68
C SER A 497 4.87 25.30 -17.14
N ILE A 498 5.83 24.45 -17.47
CA ILE A 498 6.36 24.28 -18.83
C ILE A 498 6.34 22.79 -19.15
N ASP A 499 5.84 22.45 -20.34
CA ASP A 499 5.91 21.10 -20.91
C ASP A 499 6.39 21.20 -22.35
N ALA A 500 7.49 20.52 -22.66
CA ALA A 500 8.07 20.47 -23.99
C ALA A 500 8.18 19.02 -24.46
N SER A 501 7.94 18.80 -25.74
CA SER A 501 8.15 17.48 -26.35
C SER A 501 8.62 17.61 -27.80
N PHE A 502 9.47 16.67 -28.21
CA PHE A 502 9.97 16.56 -29.57
C PHE A 502 9.87 15.12 -30.03
N ALA A 503 9.18 14.91 -31.15
CA ALA A 503 9.08 13.61 -31.82
C ALA A 503 10.00 13.59 -33.03
N TRP A 504 10.84 12.55 -33.17
CA TRP A 504 11.78 12.40 -34.29
C TRP A 504 11.43 11.26 -35.24
N LYS A 505 10.54 10.34 -34.86
CA LYS A 505 10.06 9.25 -35.74
C LYS A 505 8.84 9.71 -36.54
N GLY A 506 8.88 9.52 -37.85
CA GLY A 506 7.82 9.99 -38.76
C GLY A 506 7.95 11.48 -39.05
N GLN A 507 6.83 12.22 -39.06
CA GLN A 507 6.86 13.67 -39.20
C GLN A 507 7.41 14.29 -37.91
N LYS A 508 8.56 14.95 -38.02
CA LYS A 508 9.18 15.64 -36.88
C LYS A 508 8.23 16.74 -36.37
N SER A 509 7.98 16.77 -35.07
CA SER A 509 7.11 17.76 -34.45
C SER A 509 7.66 18.20 -33.10
N PHE A 510 7.62 19.50 -32.85
CA PHE A 510 7.91 20.09 -31.56
C PHE A 510 6.63 20.68 -30.96
N LYS A 511 6.38 20.42 -29.68
CA LYS A 511 5.27 21.01 -28.92
C LYS A 511 5.81 21.61 -27.64
N LEU A 512 5.46 22.88 -27.41
CA LEU A 512 5.69 23.58 -26.17
C LEU A 512 4.34 24.03 -25.59
N THR A 513 4.13 23.81 -24.31
CA THR A 513 2.98 24.28 -23.56
C THR A 513 3.50 25.02 -22.33
N THR A 514 3.03 26.25 -22.15
CA THR A 514 3.38 27.10 -21.02
C THR A 514 2.11 27.54 -20.34
N ALA A 515 2.04 27.38 -19.03
CA ALA A 515 0.98 27.91 -18.20
C ALA A 515 1.59 28.75 -17.08
N PHE A 516 0.95 29.86 -16.77
CA PHE A 516 1.33 30.73 -15.66
C PHE A 516 0.08 31.15 -14.90
N MET A 517 0.22 31.31 -13.60
CA MET A 517 -0.81 31.88 -12.74
C MET A 517 -0.13 32.85 -11.78
N ALA A 518 -0.60 34.09 -11.79
CA ALA A 518 -0.22 35.10 -10.83
C ALA A 518 -1.48 35.58 -10.11
N GLU A 519 -1.35 35.86 -8.82
CA GLU A 519 -2.45 36.35 -8.00
C GLU A 519 -2.04 37.58 -7.20
N MET A 520 -3.01 38.45 -6.94
CA MET A 520 -2.86 39.52 -5.97
C MET A 520 -3.40 39.01 -4.65
N ARG A 521 -2.51 38.80 -3.68
CA ARG A 521 -2.88 38.35 -2.34
C ARG A 521 -3.36 39.58 -1.55
N PRO A 522 -4.65 39.66 -1.19
CA PRO A 522 -5.24 40.87 -0.61
C PRO A 522 -4.77 41.16 0.80
#